data_AF-A0A060YKJ5-F1
#
_entry.id   AF-A0A060YKJ5-F1
#
_cell.length_a   1.000
_cell.length_b   1.000
_cell.length_c   1.000
_cell.angle_alpha   90.00
_cell.angle_beta   90.00
_cell.angle_gamma   90.00
#
_symmetry.space_group_name_H-M   'P 1'
#
loop_
_entity.id
_entity.type
_entity.pdbx_description
1 polymer ?
#
loop_
_entity_poly.entity_id
_entity_poly.type
_entity_poly.pdbx_seq_one_letter_code
_entity_poly.pdbx_strand_id
1 'polypeptide(L)'
;FFTFPLLKALAGPHFYTWGDHGGILMAIAQGGSTTHLKFSTNEGETWTDFRFSDREVYVYQLLTEPGEKSTIFTIFGSYADQRHSWLILQVNASDVLGVPCTEGDYKRWSPSDERGNDCLLGSEMVYKRRTPHATCFNGEDFDRPVTVSNCSCTRQDYECDYGFKLSEDLSLQVCLPDPEFSGNLYAPPVPCPVGTTYRRSTG
;
A
#
# COMPACT_ATOMS: atom_id res chain seq x y z
N PHE A 1 -9.05 -2.40 -6.42
CA PHE A 1 -9.46 -3.74 -5.99
C PHE A 1 -8.24 -4.65 -5.98
N PHE A 2 -7.28 -4.39 -5.08
CA PHE A 2 -6.16 -5.31 -4.85
C PHE A 2 -6.52 -6.12 -3.61
N THR A 3 -6.47 -7.43 -3.70
CA THR A 3 -6.72 -8.28 -2.54
C THR A 3 -5.41 -8.56 -1.86
N PHE A 4 -5.14 -7.80 -0.81
CA PHE A 4 -4.16 -8.21 0.18
C PHE A 4 -4.92 -8.98 1.26
N PRO A 5 -4.62 -10.26 1.51
CA PRO A 5 -5.19 -10.94 2.66
C PRO A 5 -4.80 -10.15 3.92
N LEU A 6 -5.82 -9.58 4.58
CA LEU A 6 -5.60 -8.79 5.77
C LEU A 6 -5.35 -9.71 6.96
N LEU A 7 -4.29 -9.41 7.72
CA LEU A 7 -4.00 -10.06 8.99
C LEU A 7 -4.08 -9.03 10.11
N LYS A 8 -4.59 -9.44 11.27
CA LYS A 8 -4.55 -8.59 12.47
C LYS A 8 -3.14 -8.62 13.05
N ALA A 9 -2.33 -7.61 12.76
CA ALA A 9 -0.92 -7.58 13.17
C ALA A 9 -0.74 -7.22 14.66
N LEU A 10 -1.38 -6.14 15.12
CA LEU A 10 -1.34 -5.68 16.52
C LEU A 10 -2.75 -5.30 17.01
N ALA A 11 -2.99 -5.44 18.31
CA ALA A 11 -4.26 -5.05 18.93
C ALA A 11 -4.16 -3.64 19.53
N GLY A 12 -5.09 -2.76 19.15
CA GLY A 12 -5.16 -1.40 19.66
C GLY A 12 -4.44 -0.38 18.76
N PRO A 13 -4.57 0.93 19.07
CA PRO A 13 -4.00 1.99 18.25
C PRO A 13 -2.48 2.07 18.41
N HIS A 14 -1.76 2.20 17.30
CA HIS A 14 -0.31 2.26 17.26
C HIS A 14 0.15 3.35 16.26
N PHE A 15 1.23 4.06 16.60
CA PHE A 15 2.06 4.68 15.57
C PHE A 15 2.83 3.57 14.87
N TYR A 16 2.88 3.59 13.55
CA TYR A 16 3.63 2.61 12.79
C TYR A 16 4.38 3.28 11.63
N THR A 17 5.50 2.70 11.26
CA THR A 17 6.29 3.08 10.10
C THR A 17 7.07 1.86 9.60
N TRP A 18 7.71 1.98 8.45
CA TRP A 18 8.59 0.95 7.90
C TRP A 18 9.87 1.54 7.33
N GLY A 19 10.85 0.69 7.09
CA GLY A 19 12.12 1.01 6.45
C GLY A 19 12.59 -0.14 5.55
N ASP A 20 13.74 0.03 4.91
CA ASP A 20 14.33 -0.94 3.98
C ASP A 20 13.31 -1.47 2.94
N HIS A 21 12.56 -0.58 2.27
CA HIS A 21 11.57 -0.94 1.26
C HIS A 21 10.44 -1.87 1.77
N GLY A 22 10.11 -1.77 3.06
CA GLY A 22 9.16 -2.63 3.76
C GLY A 22 9.81 -3.86 4.41
N GLY A 23 11.14 -3.94 4.42
CA GLY A 23 11.91 -5.01 5.03
C GLY A 23 11.75 -5.10 6.55
N ILE A 24 11.48 -3.97 7.21
CA ILE A 24 11.23 -3.91 8.64
C ILE A 24 10.06 -2.99 8.95
N LEU A 25 9.16 -3.45 9.81
CA LEU A 25 8.05 -2.69 10.37
C LEU A 25 8.34 -2.32 11.81
N MET A 26 7.92 -1.13 12.21
CA MET A 26 8.05 -0.62 13.57
C MET A 26 6.73 -0.07 14.07
N ALA A 27 6.40 -0.33 15.33
CA ALA A 27 5.14 0.09 15.93
C ALA A 27 5.27 0.44 17.42
N ILE A 28 4.65 1.55 17.84
CA ILE A 28 4.57 2.01 19.23
C ILE A 28 3.10 2.19 19.62
N ALA A 29 2.69 1.64 20.75
CA ALA A 29 1.33 1.77 21.26
C ALA A 29 0.97 3.24 21.55
N GLN A 30 -0.25 3.64 21.18
CA GLN A 30 -0.80 4.96 21.46
C GLN A 30 -1.64 4.96 22.74
N GLY A 31 -1.84 6.15 23.32
CA GLY A 31 -2.78 6.35 24.44
C GLY A 31 -2.16 6.22 25.84
N GLY A 32 -0.84 6.06 25.94
CA GLY A 32 -0.12 6.01 27.21
C GLY A 32 1.36 6.33 27.05
N SER A 33 2.09 6.40 28.16
CA SER A 33 3.55 6.37 28.12
C SER A 33 4.02 4.94 27.85
N THR A 34 5.19 4.82 27.21
CA THR A 34 5.82 3.52 26.98
C THR A 34 7.33 3.65 26.96
N THR A 35 7.99 2.53 27.21
CA THR A 35 9.43 2.31 27.08
C THR A 35 9.78 1.35 25.94
N HIS A 36 8.75 0.75 25.32
CA HIS A 36 8.87 -0.35 24.37
C HIS A 36 8.35 0.04 22.98
N LEU A 37 9.12 -0.37 21.98
CA LEU A 37 8.83 -0.34 20.56
C LEU A 37 8.71 -1.79 20.10
N LYS A 38 7.76 -2.09 19.23
CA LYS A 38 7.65 -3.41 18.58
C LYS A 38 8.22 -3.32 17.18
N PHE A 39 8.95 -4.34 16.75
CA PHE A 39 9.40 -4.46 15.37
C PHE A 39 9.06 -5.84 14.78
N SER A 40 8.97 -5.90 13.46
CA SER A 40 8.71 -7.13 12.69
C SER A 40 9.50 -7.13 11.39
N THR A 41 10.10 -8.26 11.02
CA THR A 41 10.81 -8.45 9.75
C THR A 41 10.06 -9.38 8.78
N ASN A 42 8.88 -9.86 9.16
CA ASN A 42 8.06 -10.79 8.40
C ASN A 42 6.65 -10.26 8.14
N GLU A 43 6.57 -9.05 7.60
CA GLU A 43 5.31 -8.41 7.18
C GLU A 43 4.24 -8.31 8.30
N GLY A 44 4.66 -8.32 9.57
CA GLY A 44 3.76 -8.18 10.72
C GLY A 44 3.15 -9.48 11.23
N GLU A 45 3.61 -10.64 10.76
CA GLU A 45 3.17 -11.96 11.28
C GLU A 45 3.64 -12.18 12.72
N THR A 46 4.89 -11.82 13.03
CA THR A 46 5.45 -11.91 14.38
C THR A 46 6.10 -10.59 14.77
N TRP A 47 5.99 -10.25 16.06
CA TRP A 47 6.50 -8.99 16.61
C TRP A 47 7.45 -9.26 17.77
N THR A 48 8.52 -8.48 17.85
CA THR A 48 9.50 -8.52 18.94
C THR A 48 9.53 -7.16 19.64
N ASP A 49 9.57 -7.19 20.97
CA ASP A 49 9.66 -6.00 21.80
C ASP A 49 11.12 -5.54 21.94
N PHE A 50 11.35 -4.25 21.76
CA PHE A 50 12.62 -3.55 21.94
C PHE A 50 12.45 -2.40 22.91
N ARG A 51 13.25 -2.36 23.96
CA ARG A 51 13.25 -1.26 24.93
C ARG A 51 14.07 -0.09 24.37
N PHE A 52 13.41 0.98 23.95
CA PHE A 52 14.08 2.16 23.37
C PHE A 52 14.47 3.21 24.43
N SER A 53 13.92 3.14 25.63
CA SER A 53 14.19 4.08 26.72
C SER A 53 14.10 3.38 28.07
N ASP A 54 14.94 3.81 29.02
CA ASP A 54 14.85 3.34 30.41
C ASP A 54 13.70 3.99 31.18
N ARG A 55 13.28 5.18 30.76
CA ARG A 55 12.21 6.00 31.36
C ARG A 55 10.97 6.02 30.49
N GLU A 56 9.80 6.11 31.12
CA GLU A 56 8.50 6.25 30.45
C GLU A 56 8.45 7.50 29.54
N VAL A 57 8.11 7.30 28.27
CA VAL A 57 8.02 8.35 27.25
C VAL A 57 6.61 8.42 26.70
N TYR A 58 6.02 9.61 26.70
CA TYR A 58 4.85 9.90 25.85
C TYR A 58 5.32 10.11 24.42
N VAL A 59 4.93 9.21 23.53
CA VAL A 59 5.29 9.27 22.12
C VAL A 59 4.25 10.06 21.34
N TYR A 60 4.72 11.03 20.57
CA TYR A 60 3.89 11.87 19.70
C TYR A 60 3.96 11.43 18.24
N GLN A 61 5.13 10.92 17.82
CA GLN A 61 5.33 10.49 16.44
C GLN A 61 6.47 9.48 16.32
N LEU A 62 6.35 8.58 15.35
CA LEU A 62 7.37 7.66 14.89
C LEU A 62 7.54 7.89 13.39
N LEU A 63 8.77 8.16 12.95
CA LEU A 63 9.09 8.48 11.55
C LEU A 63 10.30 7.67 11.09
N THR A 64 10.34 7.38 9.79
CA THR A 64 11.54 6.92 9.09
C THR A 64 12.09 8.08 8.26
N GLU A 65 13.38 8.03 7.93
CA GLU A 65 13.96 8.92 6.94
C GLU A 65 13.19 8.87 5.59
N PRO A 66 13.00 10.01 4.90
CA PRO A 66 12.27 10.06 3.63
C PRO A 66 12.82 9.08 2.58
N GLY A 67 11.92 8.42 1.85
CA GLY A 67 12.24 7.41 0.85
C GLY A 67 12.19 5.98 1.37
N GLU A 68 12.02 5.79 2.69
CA GLU A 68 11.78 4.50 3.34
C GLU A 68 12.81 3.41 3.01
N LYS A 69 14.03 3.82 2.62
CA LYS A 69 15.14 2.92 2.29
C LYS A 69 16.08 2.69 3.47
N SER A 70 16.14 3.65 4.39
CA SER A 70 16.92 3.63 5.61
C SER A 70 16.33 2.65 6.65
N THR A 71 17.17 2.21 7.57
CA THR A 71 16.83 1.42 8.76
C THR A 71 16.93 2.26 10.04
N ILE A 72 17.00 3.59 9.90
CA ILE A 72 17.06 4.55 10.99
C ILE A 72 15.67 5.15 11.21
N PHE A 73 15.21 5.05 12.45
CA PHE A 73 13.88 5.49 12.86
C PHE A 73 13.99 6.56 13.94
N THR A 74 13.15 7.58 13.86
CA THR A 74 13.15 8.70 14.79
C THR A 74 11.85 8.71 15.59
N ILE A 75 11.97 8.69 16.91
CA ILE A 75 10.87 8.77 17.86
C ILE A 75 10.85 10.19 18.44
N PHE A 76 9.71 10.85 18.31
CA PHE A 76 9.45 12.16 18.93
C PHE A 76 8.54 11.97 20.14
N GLY A 77 8.95 12.53 21.28
CA GLY A 77 8.21 12.35 22.53
C GLY A 77 8.56 13.34 23.63
N SER A 78 8.15 13.02 24.84
CA SER A 78 8.55 13.69 26.09
C SER A 78 8.59 12.66 27.21
N TYR A 79 9.55 12.76 28.14
CA TYR A 79 9.53 11.95 29.36
C TYR A 79 8.26 12.25 30.18
N ALA A 80 7.69 11.20 30.77
CA ALA A 80 6.42 11.27 31.50
C ALA A 80 6.54 11.76 32.95
N ASP A 81 7.73 11.68 33.53
CA ASP A 81 8.04 12.04 34.92
C ASP A 81 8.31 13.54 35.13
N GLN A 82 8.34 14.32 34.06
CA GLN A 82 8.63 15.74 34.08
C GLN A 82 7.62 16.53 33.25
N ARG A 83 7.67 17.87 33.38
CA ARG A 83 6.89 18.75 32.51
C ARG A 83 7.29 18.50 31.04
N HIS A 84 6.31 18.61 30.15
CA HIS A 84 6.50 18.41 28.72
C HIS A 84 7.77 19.10 28.21
N SER A 85 8.67 18.30 27.65
CA SER A 85 9.93 18.72 27.03
C SER A 85 10.19 17.81 25.84
N TRP A 86 10.47 18.40 24.69
CA TRP A 86 10.76 17.64 23.48
C TRP A 86 11.96 16.71 23.68
N LEU A 87 11.76 15.45 23.30
CA LEU A 87 12.73 14.39 23.26
C LEU A 87 12.73 13.82 21.84
N ILE A 88 13.93 13.65 21.27
CA ILE A 88 14.13 13.01 19.97
C ILE A 88 15.09 11.84 20.21
N LEU A 89 14.65 10.64 19.86
CA LEU A 89 15.46 9.42 19.94
C LEU A 89 15.63 8.85 18.54
N GLN A 90 16.83 8.42 18.20
CA GLN A 90 17.12 7.71 16.96
C GLN A 90 17.42 6.25 17.26
N VAL A 91 16.75 5.35 16.54
CA VAL A 91 16.90 3.89 16.64
C VAL A 91 17.46 3.39 15.31
N ASN A 92 18.65 2.81 15.34
CA ASN A 92 19.23 2.11 14.20
C ASN A 92 18.88 0.62 14.29
N ALA A 93 18.17 0.10 13.29
CA ALA A 93 17.76 -1.30 13.22
C ALA A 93 18.48 -2.11 12.14
N SER A 94 19.64 -1.64 11.66
CA SER A 94 20.44 -2.36 10.66
C SER A 94 20.80 -3.78 11.12
N ASP A 95 21.19 -3.93 12.39
CA ASP A 95 21.60 -5.22 12.95
C ASP A 95 20.46 -6.25 13.00
N VAL A 96 19.21 -5.80 12.97
CA VAL A 96 18.01 -6.67 12.99
C VAL A 96 17.84 -7.41 11.66
N LEU A 97 18.15 -6.74 10.54
CA LEU A 97 18.07 -7.33 9.20
C LEU A 97 19.32 -8.15 8.87
N GLY A 98 20.46 -7.85 9.52
CA GLY A 98 21.67 -8.68 9.44
C GLY A 98 22.42 -8.51 8.13
N VAL A 99 22.35 -9.51 7.26
CA VAL A 99 23.17 -9.60 6.03
C VAL A 99 22.45 -9.04 4.80
N PRO A 100 23.17 -8.59 3.76
CA PRO A 100 22.56 -8.21 2.49
C PRO A 100 21.78 -9.37 1.84
N CYS A 101 20.64 -9.06 1.25
CA CYS A 101 19.82 -10.05 0.55
C CYS A 101 20.50 -10.57 -0.73
N THR A 102 20.24 -11.83 -1.04
CA THR A 102 20.67 -12.52 -2.26
C THR A 102 19.49 -12.78 -3.20
N GLU A 103 19.75 -13.20 -4.44
CA GLU A 103 18.67 -13.51 -5.40
C GLU A 103 17.66 -14.55 -4.89
N GLY A 104 18.08 -15.47 -4.02
CA GLY A 104 17.20 -16.49 -3.42
C GLY A 104 16.21 -15.95 -2.39
N ASP A 105 16.45 -14.75 -1.86
CA ASP A 105 15.62 -14.11 -0.85
C ASP A 105 14.43 -13.36 -1.46
N TYR A 106 14.37 -13.27 -2.80
CA TYR A 106 13.35 -12.56 -3.55
C TYR A 106 12.38 -13.51 -4.24
N LYS A 107 11.11 -13.09 -4.31
CA LYS A 107 10.09 -13.71 -5.15
C LYS A 107 9.47 -12.69 -6.10
N ARG A 108 8.99 -13.18 -7.25
CA ARG A 108 8.12 -12.40 -8.14
C ARG A 108 6.71 -12.40 -7.57
N TRP A 109 6.05 -11.27 -7.66
CA TRP A 109 4.68 -11.10 -7.20
C TRP A 109 3.97 -10.07 -8.05
N SER A 110 2.76 -10.41 -8.48
CA SER A 110 1.86 -9.52 -9.19
C SER A 110 0.68 -9.18 -8.26
N PRO A 111 0.23 -7.91 -8.22
CA PRO A 111 -1.02 -7.57 -7.56
C PRO A 111 -2.19 -8.20 -8.31
N SER A 112 -3.18 -8.71 -7.58
CA SER A 112 -4.36 -9.35 -8.15
C SER A 112 -5.67 -8.94 -7.49
N ASP A 113 -6.77 -9.11 -8.22
CA ASP A 113 -8.13 -8.93 -7.69
C ASP A 113 -8.57 -10.12 -6.82
N GLU A 114 -9.81 -10.08 -6.28
CA GLU A 114 -10.31 -11.11 -5.35
C GLU A 114 -10.47 -12.48 -6.03
N ARG A 115 -10.46 -12.50 -7.36
CA ARG A 115 -10.60 -13.68 -8.20
C ARG A 115 -9.23 -14.21 -8.64
N GLY A 116 -8.14 -13.55 -8.25
CA GLY A 116 -6.77 -13.90 -8.64
C GLY A 116 -6.42 -13.43 -10.06
N ASN A 117 -7.11 -12.43 -10.62
CA ASN A 117 -6.73 -11.82 -11.88
C ASN A 117 -5.53 -10.88 -11.66
N ASP A 118 -4.38 -11.25 -12.19
CA ASP A 118 -3.14 -10.45 -12.15
C ASP A 118 -3.14 -9.27 -13.14
N CYS A 119 -4.16 -9.21 -14.02
CA CYS A 119 -4.33 -8.12 -14.97
C CYS A 119 -5.26 -7.05 -14.42
N LEU A 120 -4.68 -5.91 -14.04
CA LEU A 120 -5.42 -4.82 -13.42
C LEU A 120 -5.26 -3.56 -14.27
N LEU A 121 -6.39 -2.94 -14.63
CA LEU A 121 -6.42 -1.79 -15.54
C LEU A 121 -5.74 -2.10 -16.88
N GLY A 122 -6.02 -3.28 -17.45
CA GLY A 122 -5.45 -3.76 -18.70
C GLY A 122 -3.94 -4.04 -18.68
N SER A 123 -3.30 -4.03 -17.52
CA SER A 123 -1.86 -4.27 -17.37
C SER A 123 -1.54 -5.26 -16.26
N GLU A 124 -0.61 -6.17 -16.54
CA GLU A 124 0.02 -7.02 -15.54
C GLU A 124 1.31 -6.34 -15.05
N MET A 125 1.43 -6.17 -13.73
CA MET A 125 2.60 -5.57 -13.10
C MET A 125 3.30 -6.59 -12.21
N VAL A 126 4.50 -7.02 -12.60
CA VAL A 126 5.29 -8.00 -11.84
C VAL A 126 6.38 -7.29 -11.05
N TYR A 127 6.32 -7.40 -9.72
CA TYR A 127 7.31 -6.86 -8.79
C TYR A 127 8.25 -7.95 -8.30
N LYS A 128 9.54 -7.63 -8.20
CA LYS A 128 10.47 -8.41 -7.36
C LYS A 128 10.39 -7.89 -5.92
N ARG A 129 10.06 -8.76 -4.97
CA ARG A 129 9.95 -8.42 -3.54
C ARG A 129 10.65 -9.45 -2.66
N ARG A 130 11.20 -9.00 -1.52
CA ARG A 130 11.76 -9.88 -0.50
C ARG A 130 10.68 -10.86 -0.02
N THR A 131 11.04 -12.11 0.21
CA THR A 131 10.13 -13.09 0.80
C THR A 131 9.87 -12.74 2.27
N PRO A 132 8.65 -12.97 2.81
CA PRO A 132 8.33 -12.55 4.18
C PRO A 132 9.33 -13.06 5.22
N HIS A 133 9.78 -14.31 5.10
CA HIS A 133 10.66 -14.95 6.08
C HIS A 133 12.17 -14.78 5.84
N ALA A 134 12.58 -14.06 4.79
CA ALA A 134 14.01 -13.80 4.56
C ALA A 134 14.48 -12.61 5.41
N THR A 135 15.13 -12.85 6.54
CA THR A 135 15.72 -11.77 7.35
C THR A 135 17.05 -11.34 6.75
N CYS A 136 16.98 -10.38 5.82
CA CYS A 136 18.12 -9.78 5.13
C CYS A 136 17.81 -8.32 4.78
N PHE A 137 18.86 -7.54 4.54
CA PHE A 137 18.81 -6.12 4.19
C PHE A 137 18.79 -5.94 2.67
N ASN A 138 17.79 -5.23 2.11
CA ASN A 138 17.72 -4.98 0.67
C ASN A 138 18.80 -4.00 0.19
N GLY A 139 19.09 -2.98 0.99
CA GLY A 139 20.03 -1.92 0.64
C GLY A 139 19.35 -0.62 0.21
N GLU A 140 19.98 0.51 0.52
CA GLU A 140 19.45 1.84 0.20
C GLU A 140 19.36 2.11 -1.32
N ASP A 141 20.18 1.44 -2.12
CA ASP A 141 20.17 1.60 -3.57
C ASP A 141 19.30 0.55 -4.27
N PHE A 142 18.44 -0.17 -3.53
CA PHE A 142 17.58 -1.18 -4.12
C PHE A 142 16.48 -0.55 -4.99
N ASP A 143 16.70 -0.52 -6.29
CA ASP A 143 15.68 -0.19 -7.27
C ASP A 143 14.79 -1.40 -7.52
N ARG A 144 13.53 -1.33 -7.08
CA ARG A 144 12.54 -2.39 -7.24
C ARG A 144 12.25 -2.61 -8.73
N PRO A 145 12.71 -3.71 -9.35
CA PRO A 145 12.43 -3.97 -10.75
C PRO A 145 10.94 -4.27 -10.92
N VAL A 146 10.30 -3.55 -11.85
CA VAL A 146 8.90 -3.76 -12.23
C VAL A 146 8.85 -4.09 -13.71
N THR A 147 8.22 -5.21 -14.05
CA THR A 147 7.91 -5.56 -15.44
C THR A 147 6.44 -5.23 -15.68
N VAL A 148 6.13 -4.51 -16.75
CA VAL A 148 4.76 -4.13 -17.12
C VAL A 148 4.45 -4.73 -18.49
N SER A 149 3.34 -5.45 -18.59
CA SER A 149 2.84 -6.02 -19.85
C SER A 149 1.36 -5.78 -19.99
N ASN A 150 0.91 -5.44 -21.21
CA ASN A 150 -0.51 -5.24 -21.50
C ASN A 150 -1.22 -6.59 -21.65
N CYS A 151 -2.46 -6.67 -21.16
CA CYS A 151 -3.30 -7.85 -21.32
C CYS A 151 -4.39 -7.62 -22.39
N SER A 152 -5.11 -8.68 -22.75
CA SER A 152 -6.35 -8.55 -23.52
C SER A 152 -7.46 -7.93 -22.67
N CYS A 153 -8.22 -6.99 -23.23
CA CYS A 153 -9.32 -6.34 -22.52
C CYS A 153 -10.40 -7.33 -22.09
N THR A 154 -10.92 -7.11 -20.89
CA THR A 154 -12.01 -7.86 -20.26
C THR A 154 -13.14 -6.89 -19.87
N ARG A 155 -14.28 -7.41 -19.37
CA ARG A 155 -15.38 -6.56 -18.88
C ARG A 155 -14.95 -5.62 -17.75
N GLN A 156 -13.95 -6.01 -16.95
CA GLN A 156 -13.45 -5.23 -15.81
C GLN A 156 -12.69 -3.97 -16.23
N ASP A 157 -12.22 -3.91 -17.49
CA ASP A 157 -11.48 -2.77 -18.02
C ASP A 157 -12.39 -1.65 -18.56
N TYR A 158 -13.71 -1.81 -18.45
CA TYR A 158 -14.71 -0.84 -18.89
C TYR A 158 -15.55 -0.34 -17.71
N GLU A 159 -15.87 0.94 -17.74
CA GLU A 159 -16.87 1.58 -16.87
C GLU A 159 -18.10 1.99 -17.67
N CYS A 160 -19.19 2.35 -16.99
CA CYS A 160 -20.39 2.84 -17.67
C CYS A 160 -20.13 4.24 -18.21
N ASP A 161 -20.53 4.46 -19.46
CA ASP A 161 -20.31 5.72 -20.15
C ASP A 161 -21.29 6.81 -19.66
N TYR A 162 -21.04 8.04 -20.07
CA TYR A 162 -21.86 9.19 -19.75
C TYR A 162 -23.34 8.98 -20.05
N GLY A 163 -24.17 9.16 -19.01
CA GLY A 163 -25.62 8.97 -19.09
C GLY A 163 -26.08 7.51 -18.95
N PHE A 164 -25.15 6.59 -18.64
CA PHE A 164 -25.45 5.22 -18.25
C PHE A 164 -25.04 5.01 -16.79
N LYS A 165 -25.74 4.10 -16.12
CA LYS A 165 -25.41 3.64 -14.76
C LYS A 165 -25.35 2.13 -14.72
N LEU A 166 -24.64 1.61 -13.73
CA LEU A 166 -24.58 0.18 -13.49
C LEU A 166 -25.97 -0.33 -13.08
N SER A 167 -26.36 -1.49 -13.60
CA SER A 167 -27.58 -2.20 -13.17
C SER A 167 -27.64 -2.35 -11.65
N GLU A 168 -28.83 -2.22 -11.06
CA GLU A 168 -29.05 -2.46 -9.63
C GLU A 168 -28.65 -3.88 -9.23
N ASP A 169 -28.85 -4.84 -10.14
CA ASP A 169 -28.26 -6.17 -10.02
C ASP A 169 -26.79 -6.12 -10.45
N LEU A 170 -25.90 -5.95 -9.46
CA LEU A 170 -24.45 -5.91 -9.62
C LEU A 170 -23.86 -7.20 -10.21
N SER A 171 -24.58 -8.32 -10.16
CA SER A 171 -24.10 -9.59 -10.71
C SER A 171 -24.07 -9.59 -12.24
N LEU A 172 -24.96 -8.82 -12.88
CA LEU A 172 -25.05 -8.73 -14.34
C LEU A 172 -23.89 -7.91 -14.93
N GLN A 173 -23.35 -6.95 -14.16
CA GLN A 173 -22.29 -6.05 -14.62
C GLN A 173 -22.61 -5.36 -15.95
N VAL A 174 -23.88 -5.01 -16.20
CA VAL A 174 -24.33 -4.32 -17.42
C VAL A 174 -24.62 -2.85 -17.13
N CYS A 175 -24.27 -1.98 -18.08
CA CYS A 175 -24.58 -0.55 -18.04
C CYS A 175 -25.93 -0.30 -18.73
N LEU A 176 -26.81 0.42 -18.04
CA LEU A 176 -28.16 0.74 -18.50
C LEU A 176 -28.34 2.27 -18.55
N PRO A 177 -29.15 2.79 -19.48
CA PRO A 177 -29.50 4.22 -19.51
C PRO A 177 -29.95 4.71 -18.13
N ASP A 178 -29.35 5.79 -17.66
CA ASP A 178 -29.72 6.38 -16.37
C ASP A 178 -31.06 7.14 -16.50
N PRO A 179 -32.13 6.76 -15.78
CA PRO A 179 -33.41 7.46 -15.82
C PRO A 179 -33.34 8.93 -15.37
N GLU A 180 -32.33 9.30 -14.58
CA GLU A 180 -32.13 10.69 -14.13
C GLU A 180 -31.42 11.55 -15.18
N PHE A 181 -30.89 10.92 -16.23
CA PHE A 181 -30.20 11.62 -17.29
C PHE A 181 -31.19 12.36 -18.20
N SER A 182 -31.11 13.69 -18.20
CA SER A 182 -32.01 14.58 -18.95
C SER A 182 -31.54 14.87 -20.39
N GLY A 183 -30.34 14.42 -20.77
CA GLY A 183 -29.79 14.62 -22.10
C GLY A 183 -30.22 13.54 -23.11
N ASN A 184 -29.93 13.78 -24.40
CA ASN A 184 -30.13 12.76 -25.43
C ASN A 184 -28.89 11.87 -25.56
N LEU A 185 -28.97 10.65 -25.01
CA LEU A 185 -27.90 9.64 -25.04
C LEU A 185 -27.44 9.26 -26.45
N TYR A 186 -28.29 9.43 -27.45
CA TYR A 186 -28.03 9.00 -28.83
C TYR A 186 -27.82 10.16 -29.79
N ALA A 187 -27.66 11.39 -29.27
CA ALA A 187 -27.37 12.54 -30.11
C ALA A 187 -26.00 12.40 -30.79
N PRO A 188 -25.88 12.73 -32.09
CA PRO A 188 -24.59 12.80 -32.75
C PRO A 188 -23.74 13.93 -32.13
N PRO A 189 -22.39 13.80 -32.12
CA PRO A 189 -21.53 14.86 -31.61
C PRO A 189 -21.70 16.14 -32.43
N VAL A 190 -21.64 17.29 -31.79
CA VAL A 190 -21.74 18.59 -32.46
C VAL A 190 -20.38 19.27 -32.41
N PRO A 191 -19.75 19.60 -33.56
CA PRO A 191 -20.24 19.43 -34.95
C PRO A 191 -20.03 18.00 -35.50
N CYS A 192 -20.95 17.52 -36.35
CA CYS A 192 -20.81 16.29 -37.15
C CYS A 192 -20.85 16.64 -38.64
N PRO A 193 -19.70 16.87 -39.31
CA PRO A 193 -19.67 17.24 -40.72
C PRO A 193 -20.18 16.12 -41.64
N VAL A 194 -20.85 16.50 -42.73
CA VAL A 194 -21.36 15.54 -43.73
C VAL A 194 -20.21 14.74 -44.33
N GLY A 195 -20.40 13.41 -44.45
CA GLY A 195 -19.38 12.49 -44.96
C GLY A 195 -18.40 11.96 -43.91
N THR A 196 -18.53 12.38 -42.65
CA THR A 196 -17.76 11.82 -41.52
C THR A 196 -18.53 10.73 -40.79
N THR A 197 -17.80 9.91 -40.01
CA THR A 197 -18.37 8.86 -39.15
C THR A 197 -18.01 9.14 -37.70
N TYR A 198 -18.92 8.85 -36.78
CA TYR A 198 -18.66 8.92 -35.34
C TYR A 198 -18.85 7.56 -34.68
N ARG A 199 -18.14 7.32 -33.57
CA ARG A 199 -18.32 6.12 -32.75
C ARG A 199 -19.40 6.41 -31.72
N ARG A 200 -20.54 5.74 -31.86
CA ARG A 200 -21.62 5.82 -30.89
C ARG A 200 -21.29 4.91 -29.71
N SER A 201 -21.48 5.43 -28.50
CA SER A 201 -21.38 4.61 -27.29
C SER A 201 -22.44 3.52 -27.26
N THR A 202 -22.09 2.39 -26.64
CA THR A 202 -23.02 1.31 -26.30
C THR A 202 -23.51 1.37 -24.85
N GLY A 203 -23.03 2.35 -24.08
CA GLY A 203 -23.24 2.45 -22.64
C GLY A 203 -22.13 1.81 -21.83
#